data_AF-A0A8T3U9N1-F1
#
_entry.id   AF-A0A8T3U9N1-F1
#
_cell.length_a   1.000
_cell.length_b   1.000
_cell.length_c   1.000
_cell.angle_alpha   90.00
_cell.angle_beta   90.00
_cell.angle_gamma   90.00
#
_symmetry.space_group_name_H-M   'P 1'
#
loop_
_entity.id
_entity.type
_entity.pdbx_description
1 polymer ?
#
loop_
_entity_poly.entity_id
_entity_poly.type
_entity_poly.pdbx_seq_one_letter_code
_entity_poly.pdbx_strand_id
1 'polypeptide(L)'
;MKKTKKGITLIALAITIIILIILAAIAISLVSGENGLFDKAKTTNYNNALSELYDRSYTEISYLIIPDRVNKRNDFKIEDLYESKGFTTYYEIRDGYIWDKNRNIELIKKEEFENKIRERFKQEGKESAKPLVNAITNEDTKISGSRRNRCRNICKYTEVHSIKLL
;
A
#
# COMPACT_ATOMS: atom_id res chain seq x y z
N MET A 1 -20.61 -33.31 -53.29
CA MET A 1 -20.05 -33.56 -51.94
C MET A 1 -21.07 -33.14 -50.87
N LYS A 2 -21.86 -34.09 -50.32
CA LYS A 2 -22.83 -33.79 -49.24
C LYS A 2 -22.10 -33.77 -47.90
N LYS A 3 -22.05 -32.60 -47.25
CA LYS A 3 -21.52 -32.45 -45.88
C LYS A 3 -22.42 -33.26 -44.92
N THR A 4 -21.85 -34.29 -44.30
CA THR A 4 -22.51 -35.08 -43.27
C THR A 4 -22.70 -34.19 -42.04
N LYS A 5 -23.96 -33.83 -41.74
CA LYS A 5 -24.29 -33.17 -40.48
C LYS A 5 -24.14 -34.22 -39.38
N LYS A 6 -23.03 -34.18 -38.62
CA LYS A 6 -22.88 -34.95 -37.39
C LYS A 6 -23.96 -34.46 -36.43
N GLY A 7 -25.03 -35.24 -36.26
CA GLY A 7 -26.03 -34.97 -35.25
C GLY A 7 -25.35 -35.02 -33.89
N ILE A 8 -25.30 -33.89 -33.20
CA ILE A 8 -24.93 -33.88 -31.78
C ILE A 8 -25.97 -34.75 -31.09
N THR A 9 -25.54 -35.81 -30.42
CA THR A 9 -26.44 -36.67 -29.67
C THR A 9 -27.06 -35.84 -28.54
N LEU A 10 -28.38 -35.91 -28.37
CA LEU A 10 -29.08 -35.24 -27.25
C LEU A 10 -28.50 -35.61 -25.88
N ILE A 11 -27.92 -36.81 -25.78
CA ILE A 11 -27.19 -37.29 -24.60
C ILE A 11 -25.96 -36.42 -24.32
N ALA A 12 -25.19 -36.03 -25.34
CA ALA A 12 -24.04 -35.15 -25.16
C ALA A 12 -24.48 -33.78 -24.60
N LEU A 13 -25.61 -33.26 -25.07
CA LEU A 13 -26.18 -32.02 -24.56
C LEU A 13 -26.59 -32.15 -23.08
N ALA A 14 -27.27 -33.24 -22.71
CA ALA A 14 -27.70 -33.47 -21.33
C ALA A 14 -26.53 -33.55 -20.34
N ILE A 15 -25.47 -34.28 -20.68
CA ILE A 15 -24.29 -34.44 -19.81
C ILE A 15 -23.61 -33.09 -19.57
N THR A 16 -23.51 -32.23 -20.59
CA THR A 16 -22.91 -30.90 -20.42
C THR A 16 -23.67 -30.04 -19.42
N ILE A 17 -25.01 -30.08 -19.43
CA ILE A 17 -25.84 -29.31 -18.49
C ILE A 17 -25.61 -29.79 -17.05
N ILE A 18 -25.53 -31.11 -16.83
CA ILE A 18 -25.26 -31.67 -15.49
C ILE A 18 -23.92 -31.17 -14.94
N ILE A 19 -22.87 -31.19 -15.76
CA ILE A 19 -21.54 -30.71 -15.36
C ILE A 19 -21.57 -29.21 -15.03
N LEU A 20 -22.26 -28.40 -15.84
CA LEU A 20 -22.39 -26.96 -15.60
C LEU A 20 -23.08 -26.65 -14.28
N ILE A 21 -24.12 -27.40 -13.92
CA ILE A 21 -24.84 -27.20 -12.65
C ILE A 21 -23.93 -27.51 -11.45
N ILE A 22 -23.14 -28.59 -11.51
CA ILE A 22 -22.22 -28.96 -10.43
C ILE A 22 -21.13 -27.90 -10.26
N LEU A 23 -20.53 -27.44 -11.37
CA LEU A 23 -19.50 -26.39 -11.32
C LEU A 23 -20.05 -25.08 -10.78
N ALA A 24 -21.28 -24.70 -11.17
CA ALA A 24 -21.92 -23.50 -10.68
C ALA A 24 -22.15 -23.53 -9.16
N ALA A 25 -22.60 -24.67 -8.62
CA ALA A 25 -22.81 -24.82 -7.19
C ALA A 25 -21.51 -24.61 -6.38
N ILE A 26 -20.40 -25.19 -6.84
CA ILE A 26 -19.08 -25.04 -6.19
C ILE A 26 -18.59 -23.60 -6.28
N ALA A 27 -18.70 -22.97 -7.45
CA ALA A 27 -18.26 -21.59 -7.68
C ALA A 27 -19.00 -20.60 -6.79
N ILE A 28 -20.33 -20.71 -6.68
CA ILE A 28 -21.15 -19.82 -5.84
C ILE A 28 -20.74 -19.96 -4.37
N SER A 29 -20.48 -21.18 -3.91
CA SER A 29 -20.10 -21.45 -2.52
C SER A 29 -18.78 -20.74 -2.12
N LEU A 30 -17.80 -20.69 -3.02
CA LEU A 30 -16.52 -20.01 -2.81
C LEU A 30 -16.66 -18.47 -2.82
N VAL A 31 -17.66 -17.96 -3.53
CA VAL A 31 -17.85 -16.52 -3.75
C VAL A 31 -18.76 -15.90 -2.68
N SER A 32 -19.78 -16.63 -2.22
CA SER A 32 -20.80 -16.15 -1.27
C SER A 32 -20.63 -16.65 0.16
N GLY A 33 -19.66 -17.53 0.45
CA GLY A 33 -19.35 -17.95 1.81
C GLY A 33 -18.69 -16.84 2.65
N GLU A 34 -18.74 -16.99 3.97
CA GLU A 34 -17.99 -16.14 4.91
C GLU A 34 -16.49 -16.21 4.59
N ASN A 35 -15.81 -15.06 4.55
CA ASN A 35 -14.42 -14.94 4.05
C ASN A 35 -14.26 -15.36 2.57
N GLY A 36 -15.35 -15.35 1.80
CA GLY A 36 -15.36 -15.66 0.38
C GLY A 36 -14.62 -14.62 -0.46
N LEU A 37 -14.64 -14.83 -1.78
CA LEU A 37 -13.88 -13.99 -2.71
C LEU A 37 -14.29 -12.51 -2.65
N PHE A 38 -15.59 -12.21 -2.54
CA PHE A 38 -16.07 -10.83 -2.45
C PHE A 38 -15.62 -10.13 -1.16
N ASP A 39 -15.71 -10.81 -0.02
CA ASP A 39 -15.26 -10.25 1.27
C ASP A 39 -13.76 -9.99 1.28
N LYS A 40 -12.98 -10.92 0.71
CA LYS A 40 -11.54 -10.76 0.59
C LYS A 40 -11.18 -9.59 -0.32
N ALA A 41 -11.86 -9.44 -1.45
CA ALA A 41 -11.66 -8.30 -2.35
C ALA A 41 -12.00 -6.97 -1.65
N LYS A 42 -13.12 -6.91 -0.91
CA LYS A 42 -13.50 -5.72 -0.12
C LYS A 42 -12.47 -5.38 0.95
N THR A 43 -12.03 -6.39 1.70
CA THR A 43 -11.02 -6.23 2.76
C THR A 43 -9.68 -5.78 2.20
N THR A 44 -9.22 -6.38 1.09
CA THR A 44 -7.99 -5.95 0.41
C THR A 44 -8.10 -4.53 -0.11
N ASN A 45 -9.24 -4.14 -0.71
CA ASN A 45 -9.45 -2.77 -1.17
C ASN A 45 -9.41 -1.77 -0.01
N TYR A 46 -10.10 -2.08 1.09
CA TYR A 46 -10.07 -1.26 2.31
C TYR A 46 -8.65 -1.11 2.88
N ASN A 47 -7.92 -2.22 3.04
CA ASN A 47 -6.55 -2.19 3.55
C ASN A 47 -5.60 -1.40 2.66
N ASN A 48 -5.75 -1.51 1.34
CA ASN A 48 -4.95 -0.75 0.38
C ASN A 48 -5.26 0.76 0.50
N ALA A 49 -6.53 1.13 0.58
CA ALA A 49 -6.93 2.52 0.73
C ALA A 49 -6.48 3.12 2.06
N LEU A 50 -6.56 2.34 3.14
CA LEU A 50 -6.06 2.73 4.46
C LEU A 50 -4.54 2.92 4.44
N SER A 51 -3.79 2.02 3.79
CA SER A 51 -2.34 2.18 3.62
C SER A 51 -2.00 3.43 2.81
N GLU A 52 -2.75 3.69 1.74
CA GLU A 52 -2.57 4.88 0.90
C GLU A 52 -2.81 6.17 1.68
N LEU A 53 -3.84 6.20 2.53
CA LEU A 53 -4.12 7.33 3.44
C LEU A 53 -2.92 7.64 4.31
N TYR A 54 -2.34 6.62 4.94
CA TYR A 54 -1.16 6.78 5.76
C TYR A 54 0.03 7.32 4.98
N ASP A 55 0.37 6.68 3.85
CA ASP A 55 1.56 7.04 3.08
C ASP A 55 1.47 8.49 2.58
N ARG A 56 0.32 8.89 2.01
CA ARG A 56 0.09 10.27 1.57
C ARG A 56 0.19 11.25 2.73
N SER A 57 -0.46 10.93 3.85
CA SER A 57 -0.47 11.81 5.02
C SER A 57 0.93 12.01 5.59
N TYR A 58 1.74 10.95 5.71
CA TYR A 58 3.12 11.08 6.18
C TYR A 58 3.98 11.92 5.25
N THR A 59 3.80 11.78 3.94
CA THR A 59 4.49 12.61 2.95
C THR A 59 4.11 14.08 3.12
N GLU A 60 2.82 14.40 3.23
CA GLU A 60 2.35 15.78 3.44
C GLU A 60 2.85 16.38 4.75
N ILE A 61 2.77 15.63 5.85
CA ILE A 61 3.30 16.09 7.15
C ILE A 61 4.80 16.37 7.04
N SER A 62 5.56 15.51 6.36
CA SER A 62 7.00 15.70 6.14
C SER A 62 7.30 17.03 5.44
N TYR A 63 6.44 17.47 4.51
CA TYR A 63 6.59 18.78 3.87
C TYR A 63 6.22 19.93 4.82
N LEU A 64 5.14 19.78 5.59
CA LEU A 64 4.65 20.81 6.51
C LEU A 64 5.61 21.10 7.68
N ILE A 65 6.37 20.11 8.15
CA ILE A 65 7.31 20.27 9.29
C ILE A 65 8.68 20.89 8.92
N ILE A 66 9.01 21.03 7.63
CA ILE A 66 10.29 21.59 7.16
C ILE A 66 10.51 23.03 7.66
N PRO A 67 9.57 23.99 7.51
CA PRO A 67 9.76 25.36 7.96
C PRO A 67 9.89 25.49 9.49
N ASP A 68 9.20 24.63 10.24
CA ASP A 68 9.17 24.64 11.71
C ASP A 68 10.51 24.24 12.31
N ARG A 69 11.16 23.22 11.73
CA ARG A 69 12.51 22.78 12.12
C ARG A 69 13.57 23.84 11.88
N VAL A 70 13.41 24.69 10.87
CA VAL A 70 14.32 25.81 10.58
C VAL A 70 14.15 26.94 11.60
N ASN A 71 12.92 27.17 12.07
CA ASN A 71 12.57 28.27 12.97
C ASN A 71 12.53 27.88 14.47
N LYS A 72 12.87 26.64 14.83
CA LYS A 72 12.81 26.08 16.20
C LYS A 72 11.42 26.20 16.87
N ARG A 73 10.35 26.32 16.09
CA ARG A 73 8.97 26.19 16.59
C ARG A 73 8.57 24.73 16.40
N ASN A 74 8.07 24.09 17.44
CA ASN A 74 7.80 22.65 17.46
C ASN A 74 6.30 22.36 17.57
N ASP A 75 5.48 23.06 16.78
CA ASP A 75 4.03 22.88 16.80
C ASP A 75 3.48 22.48 15.43
N PHE A 76 3.89 21.30 14.95
CA PHE A 76 3.10 20.63 13.91
C PHE A 76 1.65 20.51 14.40
N LYS A 77 0.75 21.20 13.70
CA LYS A 77 -0.70 21.10 13.91
C LYS A 77 -1.25 20.10 12.91
N ILE A 78 -1.96 19.11 13.41
CA ILE A 78 -2.55 18.07 12.55
C ILE A 78 -3.69 18.64 11.71
N GLU A 79 -4.22 19.78 12.13
CA GLU A 79 -5.17 20.61 11.41
C GLU A 79 -4.62 21.07 10.05
N ASP A 80 -3.33 21.43 9.98
CA ASP A 80 -2.69 21.87 8.73
C ASP A 80 -2.66 20.75 7.69
N LEU A 81 -2.57 19.48 8.12
CA LEU A 81 -2.70 18.32 7.23
C LEU A 81 -4.11 18.27 6.62
N TYR A 82 -5.15 18.48 7.43
CA TYR A 82 -6.53 18.40 6.97
C TYR A 82 -6.91 19.55 6.04
N GLU A 83 -6.20 20.67 6.10
CA GLU A 83 -6.34 21.80 5.18
C GLU A 83 -5.45 21.66 3.94
N SER A 84 -4.47 20.75 3.96
CA SER A 84 -3.55 20.55 2.84
C SER A 84 -4.27 20.00 1.61
N LYS A 85 -3.89 20.51 0.42
CA LYS A 85 -4.40 20.00 -0.86
C LYS A 85 -4.13 18.50 -1.02
N GLY A 86 -3.00 18.01 -0.51
CA GLY A 86 -2.63 16.60 -0.56
C GLY A 86 -3.61 15.70 0.20
N PHE A 87 -4.22 16.20 1.28
CA PHE A 87 -5.27 15.50 1.99
C PHE A 87 -6.64 15.72 1.34
N THR A 88 -7.09 16.97 1.21
CA THR A 88 -8.47 17.32 0.79
C THR A 88 -8.82 16.88 -0.62
N THR A 89 -7.81 16.65 -1.47
CA THR A 89 -8.02 16.13 -2.82
C THR A 89 -8.62 14.72 -2.77
N TYR A 90 -8.08 13.86 -1.91
CA TYR A 90 -8.40 12.43 -1.86
C TYR A 90 -9.28 12.03 -0.67
N TYR A 91 -9.24 12.81 0.40
CA TYR A 91 -9.88 12.49 1.67
C TYR A 91 -10.76 13.62 2.18
N GLU A 92 -11.71 13.25 3.01
CA GLU A 92 -12.58 14.18 3.73
C GLU A 92 -12.94 13.59 5.09
N ILE A 93 -13.35 14.46 6.01
CA ILE A 93 -13.81 14.06 7.34
C ILE A 93 -15.33 14.18 7.37
N ARG A 94 -16.02 13.07 7.69
CA ARG A 94 -17.47 13.00 7.86
C ARG A 94 -17.77 12.22 9.13
N ASP A 95 -18.61 12.77 9.99
CA ASP A 95 -19.07 12.12 11.23
C ASP A 95 -17.95 11.61 12.15
N GLY A 96 -16.78 12.28 12.15
CA GLY A 96 -15.61 11.87 12.94
C GLY A 96 -14.74 10.78 12.31
N TYR A 97 -15.05 10.37 11.08
CA TYR A 97 -14.28 9.40 10.29
C TYR A 97 -13.61 10.05 9.09
N ILE A 98 -12.49 9.47 8.66
CA ILE A 98 -11.81 9.81 7.41
C ILE A 98 -12.38 8.92 6.31
N TRP A 99 -12.81 9.55 5.22
CA TRP A 99 -13.38 8.91 4.04
C TRP A 99 -12.46 9.07 2.84
N ASP A 100 -12.30 8.01 2.04
CA ASP A 100 -11.71 8.09 0.70
C ASP A 100 -12.78 8.55 -0.30
N LYS A 101 -12.58 9.73 -0.88
CA LYS A 101 -13.53 10.36 -1.81
C LYS A 101 -13.70 9.57 -3.11
N ASN A 102 -12.63 8.96 -3.60
CA ASN A 102 -12.63 8.26 -4.88
C ASN A 102 -13.32 6.90 -4.77
N ARG A 103 -13.06 6.18 -3.68
CA ARG A 103 -13.63 4.85 -3.43
C ARG A 103 -14.97 4.91 -2.68
N ASN A 104 -15.32 6.06 -2.11
CA ASN A 104 -16.48 6.27 -1.24
C ASN A 104 -16.54 5.24 -0.09
N ILE A 105 -15.42 5.07 0.60
CA ILE A 105 -15.28 4.15 1.74
C ILE A 105 -14.89 4.91 3.00
N GLU A 106 -15.53 4.55 4.10
CA GLU A 106 -15.08 4.91 5.45
C GLU A 106 -13.79 4.15 5.75
N LEU A 107 -12.74 4.86 6.16
CA LEU A 107 -11.44 4.27 6.46
C LEU A 107 -11.24 4.09 7.95
N ILE A 108 -11.08 5.18 8.68
CA ILE A 108 -10.65 5.13 10.08
C ILE A 108 -11.22 6.32 10.84
N LYS A 109 -11.46 6.15 12.14
CA LYS A 109 -11.79 7.27 13.04
C LYS A 109 -10.66 8.29 13.05
N LYS A 110 -11.02 9.58 13.00
CA LYS A 110 -10.09 10.70 13.05
C LYS A 110 -9.14 10.58 14.25
N GLU A 111 -9.69 10.31 15.44
CA GLU A 111 -8.90 10.16 16.67
C GLU A 111 -7.86 9.03 16.59
N GLU A 112 -8.23 7.87 16.06
CA GLU A 112 -7.29 6.73 15.93
C GLU A 112 -6.17 7.05 14.94
N PHE A 113 -6.52 7.70 13.84
CA PHE A 113 -5.55 8.15 12.84
C PHE A 113 -4.55 9.15 13.41
N GLU A 114 -5.03 10.17 14.13
CA GLU A 114 -4.18 11.15 14.81
C GLU A 114 -3.24 10.50 15.82
N ASN A 115 -3.75 9.53 16.60
CA ASN A 115 -2.94 8.78 17.56
C ASN A 115 -1.79 8.04 16.86
N LYS A 116 -2.05 7.33 15.76
CA LYS A 116 -1.00 6.61 15.00
C LYS A 116 0.04 7.56 14.41
N ILE A 117 -0.40 8.72 13.91
CA ILE A 117 0.50 9.77 13.44
C ILE A 117 1.43 10.21 14.57
N ARG A 118 0.86 10.61 15.72
CA ARG A 118 1.62 11.10 16.88
C ARG A 118 2.59 10.04 17.41
N GLU A 119 2.20 8.76 17.42
CA GLU A 119 3.07 7.65 17.79
C GLU A 119 4.27 7.50 16.86
N ARG A 120 4.07 7.61 15.54
CA ARG A 120 5.17 7.54 14.57
C ARG A 120 6.17 8.67 14.77
N PHE A 121 5.71 9.91 14.97
CA PHE A 121 6.60 11.06 15.21
C PHE A 121 7.37 10.97 16.54
N LYS A 122 6.77 10.37 17.58
CA LYS A 122 7.48 10.08 18.84
C LYS A 122 8.59 9.05 18.68
N GLN A 123 8.47 8.11 17.73
CA GLN A 123 9.49 7.09 17.45
C GLN A 123 10.64 7.64 16.60
N GLU A 124 10.35 8.47 15.59
CA GLU A 124 11.38 9.14 14.79
C GLU A 124 12.27 10.08 15.64
N GLY A 125 11.71 10.71 16.67
CA GLY A 125 12.47 11.51 17.65
C GLY A 125 13.37 10.69 18.60
N LYS A 126 13.14 9.38 18.74
CA LYS A 126 13.99 8.47 19.53
C LYS A 126 15.02 7.74 18.68
N GLU A 127 14.75 7.52 17.40
CA GLU A 127 15.71 6.91 16.46
C GLU A 127 16.63 7.97 15.78
N SER A 128 16.25 9.25 15.83
CA SER A 128 17.12 10.39 15.45
C SER A 128 18.08 10.81 16.57
N ALA A 129 18.72 9.86 17.26
CA ALA A 129 20.07 10.15 17.73
C ALA A 129 20.92 10.30 16.47
N LYS A 130 21.33 11.54 16.15
CA LYS A 130 22.21 11.85 15.00
C LYS A 130 23.25 10.73 14.85
N PRO A 131 23.47 10.15 13.66
CA PRO A 131 24.68 9.36 13.48
C PRO A 131 25.86 10.26 13.89
N LEU A 132 26.77 9.73 14.71
CA LEU A 132 28.04 10.39 14.98
C LEU A 132 28.80 10.42 13.65
N VAL A 133 28.58 11.47 12.85
CA VAL A 133 29.39 11.73 11.67
C VAL A 133 30.63 12.40 12.19
N ASN A 134 31.72 11.63 12.31
CA ASN A 134 33.04 12.25 12.47
C ASN A 134 33.25 13.19 11.29
N ALA A 135 33.73 14.41 11.57
CA ALA A 135 34.04 15.37 10.52
C ALA A 135 35.02 14.73 9.53
N ILE A 136 34.62 14.67 8.26
CA ILE A 136 35.51 14.27 7.18
C ILE A 136 36.55 15.37 7.05
N THR A 137 37.80 15.09 7.43
CA THR A 137 38.93 15.96 7.09
C THR A 137 39.40 15.58 5.69
N ASN A 138 40.15 16.47 5.04
CA ASN A 138 40.57 16.32 3.63
C ASN A 138 41.51 15.14 3.34
N GLU A 139 41.63 14.19 4.26
CA GLU A 139 42.47 12.99 4.16
C GLU A 139 41.65 11.69 4.01
N ASP A 140 40.31 11.75 4.08
CA ASP A 140 39.46 10.57 3.94
C ASP A 140 39.21 10.20 2.46
N THR A 141 40.01 9.26 1.93
CA THR A 141 39.77 8.64 0.60
C THR A 141 38.76 7.48 0.64
N LYS A 142 38.04 7.28 1.75
CA LYS A 142 36.99 6.27 1.88
C LYS A 142 35.64 6.90 2.19
N ILE A 143 34.77 6.90 1.18
CA ILE A 143 33.34 7.20 1.37
C ILE A 143 32.72 6.08 2.20
N SER A 144 32.50 6.32 3.48
CA SER A 144 31.69 5.44 4.32
C SER A 144 30.21 5.77 4.12
N GLY A 145 29.54 5.00 3.26
CA GLY A 145 28.09 5.01 3.14
C GLY A 145 27.51 3.86 3.97
N SER A 146 26.77 4.17 5.03
CA SER A 146 25.95 3.15 5.71
C SER A 146 24.69 2.89 4.87
N ARG A 147 24.78 1.95 3.92
CA ARG A 147 23.57 1.35 3.32
C ARG A 147 22.88 0.51 4.38
N ARG A 148 21.82 1.04 4.98
CA ARG A 148 20.87 0.24 5.74
C ARG A 148 20.16 -0.70 4.75
N ASN A 149 20.61 -1.94 4.68
CA ASN A 149 20.02 -2.99 3.86
C ASN A 149 18.54 -3.18 4.22
N ARG A 150 17.63 -2.65 3.41
CA ARG A 150 16.25 -3.14 3.27
C ARG A 150 16.11 -3.84 1.92
N CYS A 151 16.86 -4.92 1.73
CA CYS A 151 16.53 -5.94 0.74
C CYS A 151 15.83 -7.08 1.46
N ARG A 152 14.50 -7.10 1.43
CA ARG A 152 13.69 -8.27 1.80
C ARG A 152 13.40 -9.04 0.50
N ASN A 153 14.17 -10.10 0.24
CA ASN A 153 13.86 -11.24 -0.63
C ASN A 153 13.48 -11.06 -2.12
N ILE A 154 14.23 -10.33 -2.98
CA ILE A 154 14.11 -10.50 -4.47
C ILE A 154 15.48 -10.45 -5.21
N CYS A 155 16.59 -10.89 -4.62
CA CYS A 155 17.82 -11.11 -5.42
C CYS A 155 18.39 -12.50 -5.16
N LYS A 156 17.83 -13.50 -5.83
CA LYS A 156 18.54 -14.73 -6.19
C LYS A 156 18.82 -14.66 -7.69
N TYR A 157 20.07 -14.94 -8.07
CA TYR A 157 20.66 -14.95 -9.43
C TYR A 157 20.91 -13.55 -10.02
N THR A 158 22.12 -13.18 -10.46
CA THR A 158 23.11 -13.90 -11.27
C THR A 158 24.54 -13.42 -10.98
N GLU A 159 25.50 -14.33 -11.05
CA GLU A 159 26.94 -14.08 -10.99
C GLU A 159 27.41 -13.07 -12.06
N VAL A 160 28.32 -12.19 -11.65
CA VAL A 160 28.96 -11.18 -12.49
C VAL A 160 30.13 -11.82 -13.25
N HIS A 161 30.01 -11.95 -14.57
CA HIS A 161 31.17 -12.15 -15.44
C HIS A 161 31.75 -10.78 -15.82
N SER A 162 32.98 -10.53 -15.40
CA SER A 162 33.76 -9.33 -15.68
C SER A 162 34.02 -9.19 -17.18
N ILE A 163 33.45 -8.16 -17.82
CA ILE A 163 33.88 -7.70 -19.14
C ILE A 163 34.94 -6.62 -18.92
N LYS A 164 36.17 -6.96 -19.30
CA LYS A 164 37.34 -6.08 -19.35
C LYS A 164 37.20 -5.22 -20.61
N LEU A 165 37.02 -3.90 -20.45
CA LEU A 165 37.14 -2.95 -21.56
C LEU A 165 38.60 -2.49 -21.67
N LEU A 166 39.08 -2.49 -22.92
CA LEU A 166 40.41 -2.11 -23.40
C LEU A 166 40.87 -0.73 -22.90
#